data_AF-A0A2E6C4J8-F1
#
_entry.id   AF-A0A2E6C4J8-F1
#
_cell.length_a   1.000
_cell.length_b   1.000
_cell.length_c   1.000
_cell.angle_alpha   90.00
_cell.angle_beta   90.00
_cell.angle_gamma   90.00
#
_symmetry.space_group_name_H-M   'P 1'
#
loop_
_entity.id
_entity.type
_entity.pdbx_description
1 polymer ?
#
loop_
_entity_poly.entity_id
_entity_poly.type
_entity_poly.pdbx_seq_one_letter_code
_entity_poly.pdbx_strand_id
1 'polypeptide(L)'
;MEPIKRVGGKGDFTINKSYFQDGRYYVGESGGLQDFMWGFGMRMAVWSGHLAAQDILGNCNYEKEVRKQLMPYVKTSVANRFLMNRVGDRTFKRMCKAWMKDQKKRDDGLIWIGKLFRPRWYKSLLYALVNPFMLKSDSKAMGRGVRRLPFRKAKKRDVWEQSEAAKKVGERWDKVRRSGGKTSFSESSD
;
A
#
# COMPACT_ATOMS: atom_id res chain seq x y z
N MET A 1 -23.70 -15.42 -20.89
CA MET A 1 -22.28 -15.23 -21.28
C MET A 1 -21.44 -15.41 -20.03
N GLU A 2 -20.70 -16.51 -19.91
CA GLU A 2 -19.78 -16.69 -18.78
C GLU A 2 -18.58 -15.75 -18.94
N PRO A 3 -18.14 -15.05 -17.87
CA PRO A 3 -16.98 -14.17 -17.97
C PRO A 3 -15.72 -14.99 -18.29
N ILE A 4 -15.12 -14.72 -19.45
CA ILE A 4 -13.90 -15.37 -20.00
C ILE A 4 -12.73 -15.32 -19.00
N LYS A 5 -12.72 -14.32 -18.10
CA LYS A 5 -11.75 -14.17 -17.02
C LYS A 5 -12.32 -13.28 -15.92
N ARG A 6 -12.09 -13.63 -14.66
CA ARG A 6 -12.23 -12.67 -13.56
C ARG A 6 -11.05 -11.69 -13.63
N VAL A 7 -11.29 -10.49 -14.15
CA VAL A 7 -10.31 -9.40 -14.08
C VAL A 7 -10.17 -8.98 -12.61
N GLY A 8 -8.96 -9.04 -12.09
CA GLY A 8 -8.66 -8.68 -10.70
C GLY A 8 -7.16 -8.49 -10.53
N GLY A 9 -6.78 -7.35 -9.95
CA GLY A 9 -5.40 -7.06 -9.58
C GLY A 9 -4.99 -7.81 -8.31
N LYS A 10 -3.68 -7.96 -8.11
CA LYS A 10 -3.10 -8.36 -6.82
C LYS A 10 -2.60 -7.09 -6.14
N GLY A 11 -3.10 -6.78 -4.94
CA GLY A 11 -2.50 -5.75 -4.10
C GLY A 11 -1.20 -6.27 -3.51
N ASP A 12 -0.10 -5.56 -3.73
CA ASP A 12 1.21 -5.88 -3.17
C ASP A 12 1.49 -4.96 -2.00
N PHE A 13 1.94 -5.50 -0.87
CA PHE A 13 2.22 -4.73 0.33
C PHE A 13 3.64 -5.00 0.80
N THR A 14 4.45 -3.95 0.84
CA THR A 14 5.89 -4.02 1.07
C THR A 14 6.32 -3.02 2.13
N ILE A 15 7.40 -3.34 2.83
CA ILE A 15 8.15 -2.41 3.67
C ILE A 15 9.58 -2.47 3.16
N ASN A 16 10.05 -1.33 2.65
CA ASN A 16 11.39 -1.22 2.09
C ASN A 16 12.41 -0.98 3.21
N LYS A 17 13.60 -1.56 3.09
CA LYS A 17 14.71 -1.25 4.00
C LYS A 17 15.21 0.15 3.72
N SER A 18 15.33 0.57 2.47
CA SER A 18 15.75 1.93 2.08
C SER A 18 14.65 2.62 1.27
N TYR A 19 14.43 3.90 1.56
CA TYR A 19 13.44 4.74 0.89
C TYR A 19 14.07 5.68 -0.15
N PHE A 20 15.38 5.84 -0.10
CA PHE A 20 16.19 6.50 -1.10
C PHE A 20 17.31 5.54 -1.52
N GLN A 21 17.48 5.30 -2.81
CA GLN A 21 18.54 4.43 -3.33
C GLN A 21 18.90 4.82 -4.77
N ASP A 22 20.19 4.83 -5.09
CA ASP A 22 20.71 5.10 -6.44
C ASP A 22 20.13 6.39 -7.07
N GLY A 23 20.01 7.45 -6.26
CA GLY A 23 19.46 8.74 -6.68
C GLY A 23 17.93 8.76 -6.88
N ARG A 24 17.22 7.70 -6.46
CA ARG A 24 15.76 7.57 -6.65
C ARG A 24 15.00 7.62 -5.33
N TYR A 25 13.96 8.44 -5.29
CA TYR A 25 13.01 8.52 -4.20
C TYR A 25 11.89 7.51 -4.37
N TYR A 26 11.67 6.66 -3.36
CA TYR A 26 10.54 5.74 -3.34
C TYR A 26 9.39 6.34 -2.54
N VAL A 27 8.40 6.89 -3.25
CA VAL A 27 7.23 7.58 -2.70
C VAL A 27 5.96 6.73 -2.85
N GLY A 28 4.98 6.96 -1.97
CA GLY A 28 3.68 6.28 -1.99
C GLY A 28 3.78 4.75 -2.03
N GLU A 29 2.96 4.12 -2.87
CA GLU A 29 2.91 2.66 -2.99
C GLU A 29 4.25 2.05 -3.43
N SER A 30 5.04 2.75 -4.26
CA SER A 30 6.37 2.30 -4.67
C SER A 30 7.35 2.20 -3.50
N GLY A 31 7.17 3.03 -2.47
CA GLY A 31 7.87 2.96 -1.20
C GLY A 31 7.29 1.94 -0.22
N GLY A 32 6.17 1.30 -0.53
CA GLY A 32 5.41 0.51 0.44
C GLY A 32 4.74 1.38 1.51
N LEU A 33 4.61 2.68 1.26
CA LEU A 33 3.99 3.66 2.16
C LEU A 33 2.48 3.67 1.94
N GLN A 34 1.82 2.60 2.37
CA GLN A 34 0.37 2.44 2.29
C GLN A 34 -0.18 1.72 3.51
N ASP A 35 -1.49 1.86 3.76
CA ASP A 35 -2.17 1.16 4.83
C ASP A 35 -2.34 -0.33 4.49
N PHE A 36 -1.77 -1.22 5.32
CA PHE A 36 -1.87 -2.66 5.11
C PHE A 36 -3.27 -3.21 5.38
N MET A 37 -4.11 -2.52 6.14
CA MET A 37 -5.43 -3.04 6.53
C MET A 37 -6.44 -2.90 5.39
N TRP A 38 -6.54 -1.71 4.79
CA TRP A 38 -7.53 -1.36 3.77
C TRP A 38 -6.93 -1.04 2.40
N GLY A 39 -5.61 -0.88 2.28
CA GLY A 39 -4.97 -0.56 1.00
C GLY A 39 -5.00 0.92 0.64
N PHE A 40 -5.36 1.81 1.56
CA PHE A 40 -5.35 3.25 1.28
C PHE A 40 -3.93 3.80 1.36
N GLY A 41 -3.42 4.33 0.25
CA GLY A 41 -2.08 4.92 0.16
C GLY A 41 -2.05 6.42 -0.13
N MET A 42 -3.16 7.05 -0.52
CA MET A 42 -3.17 8.41 -1.07
C MET A 42 -2.51 9.45 -0.17
N ARG A 43 -2.91 9.50 1.12
CA ARG A 43 -2.32 10.45 2.08
C ARG A 43 -0.82 10.25 2.25
N MET A 44 -0.38 9.00 2.28
CA MET A 44 1.03 8.65 2.42
C MET A 44 1.81 8.97 1.14
N ALA A 45 1.20 8.81 -0.04
CA ALA A 45 1.78 9.20 -1.32
C ALA A 45 2.02 10.72 -1.38
N VAL A 46 1.03 11.53 -1.01
CA VAL A 46 1.17 12.98 -0.96
C VAL A 46 2.22 13.41 0.07
N TRP A 47 2.17 12.83 1.28
CA TRP A 47 3.10 13.18 2.35
C TRP A 47 4.55 12.80 2.02
N SER A 48 4.77 11.59 1.49
CA SER A 48 6.10 11.16 1.04
C SER A 48 6.59 11.97 -0.16
N GLY A 49 5.72 12.33 -1.11
CA GLY A 49 6.08 13.25 -2.19
C GLY A 49 6.53 14.62 -1.68
N HIS A 50 5.83 15.17 -0.70
CA HIS A 50 6.25 16.41 -0.04
C HIS A 50 7.61 16.29 0.64
N LEU A 51 7.85 15.21 1.39
CA LEU A 51 9.16 14.98 2.03
C LEU A 51 10.28 14.80 1.01
N ALA A 52 10.02 14.14 -0.12
CA ALA A 52 11.00 14.00 -1.19
C ALA A 52 11.34 15.36 -1.81
N ALA A 53 10.34 16.21 -2.04
CA ALA A 53 10.57 17.58 -2.52
C ALA A 53 11.41 18.41 -1.53
N GLN A 54 11.15 18.29 -0.21
CA GLN A 54 11.92 18.98 0.82
C GLN A 54 13.39 18.53 0.87
N ASP A 55 13.64 17.24 0.66
CA ASP A 55 15.01 16.69 0.60
C ASP A 55 15.74 17.17 -0.66
N ILE A 56 15.06 17.23 -1.82
CA ILE A 56 15.62 17.80 -3.06
C ILE A 56 16.01 19.27 -2.87
N LEU A 57 15.24 20.03 -2.08
CA LEU A 57 15.54 21.43 -1.75
C LEU A 57 16.61 21.58 -0.65
N GLY A 58 17.10 20.48 -0.06
CA GLY A 58 18.13 20.49 0.98
C GLY A 58 17.61 20.78 2.41
N ASN A 59 16.29 20.82 2.62
CA ASN A 59 15.69 21.20 3.90
C ASN A 59 15.61 20.06 4.92
N CYS A 60 15.63 18.80 4.47
CA CYS A 60 15.56 17.63 5.34
C CYS A 60 16.28 16.43 4.74
N ASN A 61 16.30 15.31 5.48
CA ASN A 61 16.72 14.02 4.95
C ASN A 61 15.50 13.11 4.76
N TYR A 62 15.19 12.74 3.52
CA TYR A 62 13.99 11.99 3.15
C TYR A 62 13.88 10.66 3.91
N GLU A 63 14.95 9.88 3.95
CA GLU A 63 14.93 8.56 4.59
C GLU A 63 14.67 8.67 6.09
N LYS A 64 15.29 9.64 6.77
CA LYS A 64 15.06 9.88 8.20
C LYS A 64 13.61 10.33 8.46
N GLU A 65 13.09 11.26 7.67
CA GLU A 65 11.75 11.79 7.88
C GLU A 65 10.64 10.77 7.57
N VAL A 66 10.80 9.95 6.52
CA VAL A 66 9.87 8.84 6.25
C VAL A 66 9.82 7.85 7.42
N ARG A 67 10.99 7.49 7.98
CA ARG A 67 11.07 6.58 9.13
C ARG A 67 10.48 7.17 10.40
N LYS A 68 10.59 8.48 10.59
CA LYS A 68 10.09 9.18 11.76
C LYS A 68 8.58 9.41 11.67
N GLN A 69 8.10 9.92 10.54
CA GLN A 69 6.73 10.42 10.39
C GLN A 69 5.77 9.35 9.84
N LEU A 70 6.14 8.63 8.78
CA LEU A 70 5.21 7.74 8.07
C LEU A 70 5.27 6.29 8.58
N MET A 71 6.47 5.79 8.89
CA MET A 71 6.64 4.39 9.32
C MET A 71 5.86 3.97 10.58
N PRO A 72 5.65 4.83 11.60
CA PRO A 72 4.78 4.47 12.71
C PRO A 72 3.36 4.11 12.29
N TYR A 73 2.81 4.77 11.26
CA TYR A 73 1.48 4.47 10.72
C TYR A 73 1.49 3.17 9.92
N VAL A 74 2.49 2.94 9.07
CA VAL A 74 2.63 1.69 8.31
C VAL A 74 2.72 0.50 9.27
N LYS A 75 3.58 0.56 10.29
CA LYS A 75 3.71 -0.48 11.32
C LYS A 75 2.40 -0.72 12.06
N THR A 76 1.69 0.36 12.42
CA THR A 76 0.37 0.28 13.05
C THR A 76 -0.65 -0.43 12.15
N SER A 77 -0.65 -0.16 10.85
CA SER A 77 -1.55 -0.82 9.91
C SER A 77 -1.29 -2.33 9.78
N VAL A 78 -0.02 -2.77 9.83
CA VAL A 78 0.34 -4.19 9.86
C VAL A 78 -0.21 -4.86 11.11
N ALA A 79 0.02 -4.24 12.28
CA ALA A 79 -0.49 -4.76 13.55
C ALA A 79 -2.03 -4.81 13.57
N ASN A 80 -2.69 -3.77 13.07
CA ASN A 80 -4.14 -3.72 12.96
C ASN A 80 -4.67 -4.80 12.01
N ARG A 81 -4.01 -5.03 10.86
CA ARG A 81 -4.38 -6.09 9.91
C ARG A 81 -4.31 -7.46 10.59
N PHE A 82 -3.25 -7.74 11.35
CA PHE A 82 -3.14 -8.99 12.10
C PHE A 82 -4.29 -9.19 13.06
N LEU A 83 -4.60 -8.17 13.86
CA LEU A 83 -5.71 -8.22 14.80
C LEU A 83 -7.04 -8.44 14.08
N MET A 84 -7.31 -7.66 13.03
CA MET A 84 -8.56 -7.77 12.26
C MET A 84 -8.73 -9.15 11.62
N ASN A 85 -7.66 -9.78 11.13
CA ASN A 85 -7.72 -11.15 10.61
C ASN A 85 -8.05 -12.20 11.70
N ARG A 86 -7.91 -11.84 12.97
CA ARG A 86 -8.15 -12.70 14.15
C ARG A 86 -9.43 -12.34 14.90
N VAL A 87 -10.02 -11.18 14.60
CA VAL A 87 -11.28 -10.71 15.18
C VAL A 87 -12.43 -11.51 14.56
N GLY A 88 -13.15 -12.26 15.40
CA GLY A 88 -14.38 -12.94 14.98
C GLY A 88 -15.61 -12.02 15.00
N ASP A 89 -16.72 -12.51 14.42
CA ASP A 89 -17.95 -11.75 14.20
C ASP A 89 -18.52 -11.10 15.46
N ARG A 90 -18.44 -11.79 16.61
CA ARG A 90 -18.92 -11.26 17.90
C ARG A 90 -18.16 -10.00 18.32
N THR A 91 -16.84 -10.03 18.21
CA THR A 91 -15.98 -8.90 18.57
C THR A 91 -16.14 -7.77 17.55
N PHE A 92 -16.22 -8.10 16.26
CA PHE A 92 -16.50 -7.12 15.22
C PHE A 92 -17.84 -6.40 15.46
N LYS A 93 -18.91 -7.15 15.75
CA LYS A 93 -20.22 -6.59 16.09
C LYS A 93 -20.16 -5.66 17.31
N ARG A 94 -19.38 -6.01 18.34
CA ARG A 94 -19.15 -5.13 19.51
C ARG A 94 -18.44 -3.84 19.11
N MET A 95 -17.43 -3.92 18.25
CA MET A 95 -16.74 -2.74 17.71
C MET A 95 -17.69 -1.83 16.93
N CYS A 96 -18.52 -2.40 16.04
CA CYS A 96 -19.52 -1.63 15.29
C CYS A 96 -20.52 -0.94 16.23
N LYS A 97 -21.04 -1.65 17.25
CA LYS A 97 -21.93 -1.04 18.24
C LYS A 97 -21.27 0.11 19.01
N ALA A 98 -20.00 -0.06 19.40
CA ALA A 98 -19.24 0.97 20.10
C ALA A 98 -18.99 2.19 19.20
N TRP A 99 -18.66 1.95 17.92
CA TRP A 99 -18.50 3.00 16.92
C TRP A 99 -19.79 3.79 16.71
N MET A 100 -20.92 3.12 16.49
CA MET A 100 -22.23 3.76 16.33
C MET A 100 -22.63 4.57 17.58
N LYS A 101 -22.28 4.08 18.77
CA LYS A 101 -22.53 4.82 20.03
C LYS A 101 -21.69 6.09 20.12
N ASP A 102 -20.42 6.05 19.74
CA ASP A 102 -19.56 7.24 19.73
C ASP A 102 -20.00 8.25 18.65
N GLN A 103 -20.39 7.77 17.46
CA GLN A 103 -20.97 8.58 16.40
C GLN A 103 -22.23 9.30 16.87
N LYS A 104 -23.18 8.59 17.51
CA LYS A 104 -24.40 9.22 18.06
C LYS A 104 -24.10 10.29 19.11
N LYS A 105 -22.99 10.16 19.86
CA LYS A 105 -22.61 11.11 20.92
C LYS A 105 -21.86 12.34 20.40
N ARG A 106 -21.00 12.17 19.41
CA ARG A 106 -20.05 13.20 18.94
C ARG A 106 -20.40 13.78 17.57
N ASP A 107 -21.37 13.20 16.89
CA ASP A 107 -21.75 13.46 15.49
C ASP A 107 -20.62 13.23 14.46
N ASP A 108 -19.42 12.85 14.90
CA ASP A 108 -18.30 12.47 14.04
C ASP A 108 -17.73 11.09 14.45
N GLY A 109 -18.11 10.08 13.67
CA GLY A 109 -17.62 8.70 13.84
C GLY A 109 -16.17 8.50 13.40
N LEU A 110 -15.57 9.43 12.63
CA LEU A 110 -14.19 9.32 12.15
C LEU A 110 -13.19 9.49 13.28
N ILE A 111 -13.54 10.20 14.35
CA ILE A 111 -12.68 10.34 15.54
C ILE A 111 -12.43 8.99 16.19
N TRP A 112 -13.46 8.15 16.31
CA TRP A 112 -13.34 6.80 16.87
C TRP A 112 -12.43 5.94 16.00
N ILE A 113 -12.70 5.93 14.69
CA ILE A 113 -11.92 5.18 13.69
C ILE A 113 -10.47 5.68 13.69
N GLY A 114 -10.24 6.99 13.68
CA GLY A 114 -8.91 7.60 13.67
C GLY A 114 -8.03 7.16 14.84
N LYS A 115 -8.61 6.96 16.03
CA LYS A 115 -7.87 6.41 17.19
C LYS A 115 -7.35 4.99 16.93
N LEU A 116 -8.06 4.18 16.13
CA LEU A 116 -7.62 2.85 15.73
C LEU A 116 -6.41 2.88 14.80
N PHE A 117 -6.23 3.92 13.99
CA PHE A 117 -5.09 4.05 13.08
C PHE A 117 -3.92 4.85 13.63
N ARG A 118 -4.12 5.61 14.71
CA ARG A 118 -3.04 6.40 15.32
C ARG A 118 -1.93 5.48 15.88
N PRO A 119 -0.65 5.81 15.63
CA PRO A 119 0.48 5.13 16.23
C PRO A 119 0.45 5.28 17.75
N ARG A 120 0.63 4.17 18.46
CA ARG A 120 0.77 4.13 19.92
C ARG A 120 1.86 3.13 20.26
N TRP A 121 2.55 3.34 21.38
CA TRP A 121 3.70 2.51 21.78
C TRP A 121 3.39 1.00 21.80
N TYR A 122 2.22 0.60 22.27
CA TYR A 122 1.82 -0.81 22.33
C TYR A 122 1.58 -1.41 20.93
N LYS A 123 1.22 -0.60 19.93
CA LYS A 123 1.09 -1.07 18.54
C LYS A 123 2.45 -1.29 17.90
N SER A 124 3.45 -0.50 18.28
CA SER A 124 4.84 -0.74 17.90
C SER A 124 5.37 -2.04 18.51
N LEU A 125 5.05 -2.32 19.77
CA LEU A 125 5.36 -3.59 20.41
C LEU A 125 4.66 -4.76 19.71
N LEU A 126 3.35 -4.64 19.46
CA LEU A 126 2.59 -5.65 18.73
C LEU A 126 3.14 -5.88 17.32
N TYR A 127 3.53 -4.82 16.61
CA TYR A 127 4.19 -4.94 15.32
C TYR A 127 5.47 -5.78 15.42
N ALA A 128 6.32 -5.56 16.42
CA ALA A 128 7.54 -6.35 16.60
C ALA A 128 7.25 -7.86 16.74
N LEU A 129 6.20 -8.22 17.47
CA LEU A 129 5.75 -9.59 17.64
C LEU A 129 5.12 -10.19 16.37
N VAL A 130 4.35 -9.40 15.63
CA VAL A 130 3.55 -9.84 14.49
C VAL A 130 4.33 -9.87 13.17
N ASN A 131 5.33 -9.00 13.03
CA ASN A 131 6.10 -8.81 11.81
C ASN A 131 6.70 -10.13 11.24
N PRO A 132 7.30 -11.04 12.03
CA PRO A 132 7.79 -12.34 11.54
C PRO A 132 6.70 -13.24 10.93
N PHE A 133 5.48 -13.19 11.46
CA PHE A 133 4.36 -14.02 11.00
C PHE A 133 3.68 -13.45 9.77
N MET A 134 3.68 -12.12 9.63
CA MET A 134 3.01 -11.45 8.52
C MET A 134 3.89 -11.20 7.32
N LEU A 135 5.14 -10.78 7.52
CA LEU A 135 5.99 -10.29 6.43
C LEU A 135 7.15 -11.23 6.16
N LYS A 136 7.35 -11.59 4.89
CA LYS A 136 8.48 -12.40 4.43
C LYS A 136 9.49 -11.52 3.69
N SER A 137 10.77 -11.80 3.88
CA SER A 137 11.82 -11.15 3.10
C SER A 137 11.70 -11.57 1.63
N ASP A 138 11.85 -10.62 0.71
CA ASP A 138 11.89 -10.90 -0.72
C ASP A 138 13.34 -10.86 -1.22
N SER A 139 13.85 -12.02 -1.64
CA SER A 139 15.20 -12.15 -2.19
C SER A 139 15.35 -11.52 -3.58
N LYS A 140 14.25 -11.24 -4.28
CA LYS A 140 14.26 -10.59 -5.61
C LYS A 140 14.36 -9.07 -5.53
N ALA A 141 14.40 -8.51 -4.33
CA ALA A 141 14.51 -7.07 -4.11
C ALA A 141 15.97 -6.61 -4.28
N MET A 142 16.41 -6.49 -5.53
CA MET A 142 17.68 -5.92 -6.05
C MET A 142 18.29 -4.84 -5.12
N GLY A 143 19.04 -5.24 -4.08
CA GLY A 143 19.66 -4.35 -3.08
C GLY A 143 18.72 -3.61 -2.11
N ARG A 144 17.43 -3.42 -2.45
CA ARG A 144 16.44 -2.64 -1.66
C ARG A 144 16.08 -3.24 -0.31
N GLY A 145 16.24 -4.54 -0.14
CA GLY A 145 15.84 -5.29 1.06
C GLY A 145 14.35 -5.07 1.40
N VAL A 146 13.46 -5.81 0.77
CA VAL A 146 12.01 -5.62 0.94
C VAL A 146 11.42 -6.74 1.80
N ARG A 147 10.58 -6.36 2.77
CA ARG A 147 9.70 -7.31 3.47
C ARG A 147 8.29 -7.16 2.95
N ARG A 148 7.72 -8.24 2.43
CA ARG A 148 6.41 -8.25 1.78
C ARG A 148 5.38 -9.09 2.50
N LEU A 149 4.12 -8.71 2.39
CA LEU A 149 3.01 -9.59 2.72
C LEU A 149 2.97 -10.74 1.70
N PRO A 150 2.98 -12.02 2.12
CA PRO A 150 3.00 -13.12 1.17
C PRO A 150 1.67 -13.19 0.42
N PHE A 151 1.77 -13.41 -0.89
CA PHE A 151 0.58 -13.66 -1.70
C PHE A 151 -0.07 -14.99 -1.33
N ARG A 152 -1.40 -15.03 -1.43
CA ARG A 152 -2.16 -16.27 -1.41
C ARG A 152 -1.66 -17.20 -2.52
N LYS A 153 -1.51 -18.49 -2.22
CA LYS A 153 -1.26 -19.53 -3.24
C LYS A 153 -2.28 -19.43 -4.37
N ALA A 154 -1.84 -19.59 -5.61
CA ALA A 154 -2.73 -19.62 -6.77
C ALA A 154 -3.79 -20.72 -6.60
N LYS A 155 -5.05 -20.40 -6.90
CA LYS A 155 -6.13 -21.40 -7.05
C LYS A 155 -6.20 -21.84 -8.51
N LYS A 156 -6.81 -22.99 -8.78
CA LYS A 156 -7.04 -23.49 -10.15
C LYS A 156 -7.66 -22.42 -11.07
N ARG A 157 -8.65 -21.67 -10.54
CA ARG A 157 -9.31 -20.57 -11.25
C ARG A 157 -8.46 -19.34 -11.56
N ASP A 158 -7.28 -19.21 -10.95
CA ASP A 158 -6.34 -18.11 -11.21
C ASP A 158 -5.41 -18.45 -12.40
N VAL A 159 -5.38 -19.72 -12.82
CA VAL A 159 -4.62 -20.20 -13.97
C VAL A 159 -5.50 -20.02 -15.21
N TRP A 160 -5.08 -19.15 -16.11
CA TRP A 160 -5.77 -18.88 -17.37
C TRP A 160 -4.74 -18.59 -18.44
N GLU A 161 -4.94 -19.16 -19.63
CA GLU A 161 -4.10 -18.93 -20.79
C GLU A 161 -4.67 -17.80 -21.65
N GLN A 162 -3.81 -16.87 -22.05
CA GLN A 162 -4.19 -15.77 -22.93
C GLN A 162 -4.56 -16.30 -24.32
N SER A 163 -5.70 -15.85 -24.85
CA SER A 163 -6.05 -16.08 -26.24
C SER A 163 -5.05 -15.40 -27.18
N GLU A 164 -4.88 -15.95 -28.38
CA GLU A 164 -4.12 -15.37 -29.49
C GLU A 164 -4.43 -13.87 -29.69
N ALA A 165 -5.71 -13.51 -29.71
CA ALA A 165 -6.16 -12.13 -29.86
C ALA A 165 -5.70 -11.24 -28.70
N ALA A 166 -5.77 -11.72 -27.46
CA ALA A 166 -5.31 -10.98 -26.28
C ALA A 166 -3.79 -10.76 -26.30
N LYS A 167 -3.00 -11.76 -26.77
CA LYS A 167 -1.56 -11.62 -26.95
C LYS A 167 -1.23 -10.54 -27.99
N LYS A 168 -1.90 -10.55 -29.15
CA LYS A 168 -1.74 -9.52 -30.19
C LYS A 168 -2.06 -8.11 -29.68
N VAL A 169 -3.09 -7.96 -28.85
CA VAL A 169 -3.39 -6.68 -28.19
C VAL A 169 -2.25 -6.28 -27.25
N GLY A 170 -1.74 -7.20 -26.43
CA GLY A 170 -0.59 -6.95 -25.55
C GLY A 170 0.65 -6.48 -26.30
N GLU A 171 1.02 -7.14 -27.40
CA GLU A 171 2.15 -6.75 -28.25
C GLU A 171 1.96 -5.37 -28.87
N ARG A 172 0.73 -5.04 -29.29
CA ARG A 172 0.39 -3.70 -29.80
C ARG A 172 0.63 -2.63 -28.73
N TRP A 173 0.16 -2.86 -27.50
CA TRP A 173 0.37 -1.94 -26.37
C TRP A 173 1.86 -1.80 -26.01
N ASP A 174 2.61 -2.90 -26.01
CA ASP A 174 4.05 -2.87 -25.73
C ASP A 174 4.83 -2.09 -26.78
N LYS A 175 4.48 -2.20 -28.06
CA LYS A 175 5.06 -1.39 -29.14
C LYS A 175 4.81 0.11 -28.91
N VAL A 176 3.57 0.49 -28.59
CA VAL A 176 3.19 1.88 -28.27
C VAL A 176 3.92 2.39 -27.02
N ARG A 177 4.06 1.55 -25.97
CA ARG A 177 4.79 1.93 -24.76
C ARG A 177 6.28 2.16 -25.03
N ARG A 178 6.89 1.32 -25.85
CA ARG A 178 8.32 1.41 -26.22
C ARG A 178 8.64 2.52 -27.21
N SER A 179 7.68 2.93 -28.05
CA SER A 179 7.88 4.05 -28.98
C SER A 179 8.02 5.41 -28.28
N GLY A 180 7.81 5.47 -26.97
CA GLY A 180 7.82 6.70 -26.19
C GLY A 180 6.55 7.50 -26.45
N GLY A 181 5.93 8.02 -25.40
CA GLY A 181 4.79 8.93 -25.54
C GLY A 181 5.23 10.24 -26.19
N LYS A 182 5.29 10.29 -27.52
CA LYS A 182 5.42 11.54 -28.30
C LYS A 182 4.12 12.35 -28.33
N THR A 183 3.05 11.87 -27.69
CA THR A 183 1.85 12.66 -27.42
C THR A 183 2.04 13.45 -26.13
N SER A 184 3.03 14.35 -26.12
CA SER A 184 2.92 15.56 -25.32
C SER A 184 1.71 16.32 -25.86
N PHE A 185 0.84 16.79 -24.95
CA PHE A 185 -0.27 17.69 -25.27
C PHE A 185 0.22 18.74 -26.28
N SER A 186 -0.29 18.72 -27.50
CA SER A 186 -0.12 19.84 -28.41
C SER A 186 -0.94 20.98 -27.84
N GLU A 187 -0.28 22.05 -27.41
CA GLU A 187 -0.92 23.35 -27.18
C GLU A 187 -1.62 23.75 -28.48
N SER A 188 -2.92 23.47 -28.57
CA SER A 188 -3.78 24.04 -29.59
C SER A 188 -5.22 23.96 -29.12
N SER A 189 -5.66 25.02 -28.44
CA SER A 189 -6.97 25.66 -28.63
C SER A 189 -6.93 26.95 -27.82
N ASP A 190 -6.66 28.05 -28.52
CA ASP A 190 -7.08 29.40 -28.11
C ASP A 190 -8.60 29.44 -27.90
#